data_AF-D7D8Q3-F1
#
_entry.id   AF-D7D8Q3-F1
#
_cell.length_a   1.000
_cell.length_b   1.000
_cell.length_c   1.000
_cell.angle_alpha   90.00
_cell.angle_beta   90.00
_cell.angle_gamma   90.00
#
_symmetry.space_group_name_H-M   'P 1'
#
loop_
_entity.id
_entity.type
_entity.pdbx_description
1 polymer ?
#
loop_
_entity_poly.entity_id
_entity_poly.type
_entity_poly.pdbx_seq_one_letter_code
_entity_poly.pdbx_strand_id
1 'polypeptide(L)'
;MSSLTGETSKSLKKILPAGAEIIYDKGGATLVRFKNNPYMKYFFIGKNTTKYTGEFYYITISVLELDEELEDIGFVDIIVKKGILGLGRKLLLSGKGKLKDVADKLVEKLRDKIFSTKYEEIVLKTSNKLVLVGKEIKSSKGSSIIVVGRTRVFYTLTPTSDIKRMLLLNEEFLKEIYSSLYQ
;
A
#
# COMPACT_ATOMS: atom_id res chain seq x y z
N MET A 1 -31.31 5.16 -2.99
CA MET A 1 -29.85 5.45 -2.92
C MET A 1 -29.12 4.33 -3.64
N SER A 2 -28.65 4.55 -4.87
CA SER A 2 -27.90 3.53 -5.62
C SER A 2 -26.54 3.31 -4.98
N SER A 3 -26.23 2.07 -4.71
CA SER A 3 -25.09 1.65 -3.92
C SER A 3 -23.75 1.97 -4.60
N LEU A 4 -22.90 2.76 -3.94
CA LEU A 4 -21.48 3.05 -4.22
C LEU A 4 -20.57 1.79 -4.22
N THR A 5 -21.16 0.60 -4.33
CA THR A 5 -20.60 -0.68 -3.91
C THR A 5 -19.75 -1.39 -4.96
N GLY A 6 -19.73 -0.92 -6.21
CA GLY A 6 -18.92 -1.52 -7.28
C GLY A 6 -17.86 -0.60 -7.89
N GLU A 7 -17.65 0.60 -7.34
CA GLU A 7 -16.81 1.60 -7.99
C GLU A 7 -15.31 1.26 -7.95
N THR A 8 -14.84 0.70 -6.83
CA THR A 8 -13.42 0.39 -6.63
C THR A 8 -12.97 -0.72 -7.57
N SER A 9 -13.74 -1.81 -7.70
CA SER A 9 -13.41 -2.92 -8.59
C SER A 9 -13.54 -2.52 -10.07
N LYS A 10 -14.55 -1.71 -10.43
CA LYS A 10 -14.65 -1.12 -11.78
C LYS A 10 -13.46 -0.22 -12.12
N SER A 11 -13.00 0.59 -11.17
CA SER A 11 -11.82 1.45 -11.34
C SER A 11 -10.55 0.62 -11.49
N LEU A 12 -10.38 -0.41 -10.66
CA LEU A 12 -9.24 -1.33 -10.73
C LEU A 12 -9.18 -2.06 -12.08
N LYS A 13 -10.28 -2.63 -12.57
CA LYS A 13 -10.32 -3.34 -13.87
C LYS A 13 -9.78 -2.50 -15.03
N LYS A 14 -9.87 -1.16 -14.96
CA LYS A 14 -9.35 -0.25 -16.01
C LYS A 14 -7.84 -0.03 -15.96
N ILE A 15 -7.19 -0.33 -14.83
CA ILE A 15 -5.79 0.02 -14.57
C ILE A 15 -4.91 -1.19 -14.26
N LEU A 16 -5.53 -2.36 -14.02
CA LEU A 16 -4.82 -3.57 -13.71
C LEU A 16 -4.02 -4.08 -14.94
N PRO A 17 -2.75 -4.45 -14.75
CA PRO A 17 -1.95 -5.04 -15.82
C PRO A 17 -2.45 -6.46 -16.16
N ALA A 18 -2.00 -6.97 -17.31
CA ALA A 18 -2.23 -8.35 -17.70
C ALA A 18 -1.68 -9.32 -16.62
N GLY A 19 -2.46 -10.34 -16.26
CA GLY A 19 -2.09 -11.32 -15.22
C GLY A 19 -2.44 -10.92 -13.77
N ALA A 20 -3.10 -9.78 -13.57
CA ALA A 20 -3.75 -9.43 -12.31
C ALA A 20 -5.20 -9.94 -12.25
N GLU A 21 -5.62 -10.45 -11.11
CA GLU A 21 -6.93 -11.07 -10.91
C GLU A 21 -7.58 -10.54 -9.62
N ILE A 22 -8.82 -10.08 -9.71
CA ILE A 22 -9.62 -9.72 -8.52
C ILE A 22 -10.11 -11.02 -7.88
N ILE A 23 -9.62 -11.33 -6.69
CA ILE A 23 -9.96 -12.56 -5.95
C ILE A 23 -10.95 -12.32 -4.80
N TYR A 24 -11.25 -11.05 -4.49
CA TYR A 24 -12.28 -10.65 -3.54
C TYR A 24 -12.85 -9.28 -3.90
N ASP A 25 -14.18 -9.15 -3.86
CA ASP A 25 -14.90 -7.90 -4.03
C ASP A 25 -16.14 -7.86 -3.12
N LYS A 26 -16.15 -6.96 -2.14
CA LYS A 26 -17.28 -6.70 -1.25
C LYS A 26 -17.52 -5.21 -1.13
N GLY A 27 -18.15 -4.61 -2.13
CA GLY A 27 -18.94 -3.41 -1.89
C GLY A 27 -18.15 -2.11 -1.66
N GLY A 28 -16.83 -2.14 -1.73
CA GLY A 28 -16.00 -1.09 -1.15
C GLY A 28 -14.63 -1.58 -0.68
N ALA A 29 -14.45 -2.90 -0.59
CA ALA A 29 -13.16 -3.56 -0.41
C ALA A 29 -12.88 -4.51 -1.59
N THR A 30 -11.69 -4.41 -2.16
CA THR A 30 -11.26 -5.23 -3.30
C THR A 30 -9.83 -5.74 -3.07
N LEU A 31 -9.61 -7.04 -3.30
CA LEU A 31 -8.28 -7.67 -3.26
C LEU A 31 -7.91 -8.19 -4.65
N VAL A 32 -6.71 -7.82 -5.09
CA VAL A 32 -6.11 -8.23 -6.35
C VAL A 32 -4.90 -9.11 -6.08
N ARG A 33 -4.79 -10.21 -6.82
CA ARG A 33 -3.61 -11.07 -6.89
C ARG A 33 -2.88 -10.85 -8.21
N PHE A 34 -1.56 -10.71 -8.17
CA PHE A 34 -0.72 -10.62 -9.37
C PHE A 34 0.07 -11.91 -9.54
N LYS A 35 -0.19 -12.65 -10.62
CA LYS A 35 0.46 -13.95 -10.86
C LYS A 35 1.94 -13.78 -11.21
N ASN A 36 2.24 -12.81 -12.08
CA ASN A 36 3.55 -12.67 -12.72
C ASN A 36 4.32 -11.41 -12.28
N ASN A 37 3.84 -10.69 -11.26
CA ASN A 37 4.56 -9.53 -10.75
C ASN A 37 5.63 -10.00 -9.72
N PRO A 38 6.91 -9.66 -9.92
CA PRO A 38 7.98 -10.07 -9.01
C PRO A 38 8.01 -9.27 -7.71
N TYR A 39 7.43 -8.06 -7.68
CA TYR A 39 7.54 -7.13 -6.55
C TYR A 39 6.25 -6.91 -5.78
N MET A 40 5.11 -7.40 -6.27
CA MET A 40 3.83 -7.28 -5.58
C MET A 40 2.97 -8.51 -5.86
N LYS A 41 2.68 -9.32 -4.84
CA LYS A 41 1.78 -10.48 -4.95
C LYS A 41 0.32 -10.09 -4.75
N TYR A 42 0.06 -9.15 -3.84
CA TYR A 42 -1.30 -8.71 -3.52
C TYR A 42 -1.39 -7.18 -3.45
N PHE A 43 -2.53 -6.66 -3.92
CA PHE A 43 -2.97 -5.29 -3.70
C PHE A 43 -4.40 -5.29 -3.19
N PHE A 44 -4.60 -4.77 -1.99
CA PHE A 44 -5.90 -4.52 -1.40
C PHE A 44 -6.20 -3.02 -1.46
N ILE A 45 -7.46 -2.68 -1.68
CA ILE A 45 -7.98 -1.33 -1.42
C ILE A 45 -9.37 -1.42 -0.81
N GLY A 46 -9.59 -0.69 0.28
CA GLY A 46 -10.84 -0.65 1.01
C GLY A 46 -11.24 0.77 1.43
N LYS A 47 -12.54 1.06 1.43
CA LYS A 47 -13.09 2.26 2.08
C LYS A 47 -13.34 1.94 3.56
N ASN A 48 -12.83 2.78 4.47
CA ASN A 48 -13.06 2.68 5.91
C ASN A 48 -13.53 4.03 6.46
N THR A 49 -14.40 4.03 7.46
CA THR A 49 -14.86 5.25 8.14
C THR A 49 -14.22 5.32 9.53
N THR A 50 -13.59 6.45 9.84
CA THR A 50 -13.09 6.68 11.21
C THR A 50 -14.27 6.92 12.15
N LYS A 51 -14.36 6.14 13.22
CA LYS A 51 -15.45 6.27 14.22
C LYS A 51 -15.54 7.66 14.85
N TYR A 52 -14.42 8.39 14.90
CA TYR A 52 -14.31 9.66 15.62
C TYR A 52 -14.58 10.90 14.78
N THR A 53 -14.24 10.90 13.49
CA THR A 53 -14.40 12.08 12.62
C THR A 53 -15.49 11.90 11.57
N GLY A 54 -16.02 10.68 11.38
CA GLY A 54 -16.98 10.37 10.32
C GLY A 54 -16.39 10.47 8.91
N GLU A 55 -15.09 10.74 8.78
CA GLU A 55 -14.40 10.86 7.51
C GLU A 55 -14.17 9.49 6.88
N PHE A 56 -14.32 9.44 5.55
CA PHE A 56 -14.05 8.23 4.77
C PHE A 56 -12.60 8.24 4.27
N TYR A 57 -11.93 7.12 4.43
CA TYR A 57 -10.57 6.89 3.97
C TYR A 57 -10.51 5.69 3.03
N TYR A 58 -9.70 5.80 1.97
CA TYR A 58 -9.14 4.64 1.31
C TYR A 58 -7.93 4.14 2.11
N ILE A 59 -7.93 2.84 2.40
CA ILE A 59 -6.78 2.10 2.89
C ILE A 59 -6.33 1.16 1.78
N THR A 60 -5.06 1.27 1.40
CA THR A 60 -4.42 0.34 0.46
C THR A 60 -3.43 -0.52 1.21
N ILE A 61 -3.33 -1.80 0.84
CA ILE A 61 -2.29 -2.70 1.37
C ILE A 61 -1.66 -3.42 0.19
N SER A 62 -0.37 -3.22 -0.03
CA SER A 62 0.42 -3.98 -1.00
C SER A 62 1.34 -4.94 -0.28
N VAL A 63 1.45 -6.17 -0.78
CA VAL A 63 2.25 -7.22 -0.16
C VAL A 63 3.18 -7.85 -1.19
N LEU A 64 4.46 -7.92 -0.84
CA LEU A 64 5.45 -8.80 -1.46
C LEU A 64 5.68 -9.98 -0.51
N GLU A 65 5.49 -11.20 -0.99
CA GLU A 65 5.85 -12.42 -0.25
C GLU A 65 7.22 -12.90 -0.67
N LEU A 66 8.01 -13.34 0.31
CA LEU A 66 9.36 -13.88 0.16
C LEU A 66 9.39 -15.27 0.79
N ASP A 67 10.13 -16.20 0.18
CA ASP A 67 10.32 -17.55 0.71
C ASP A 67 11.41 -17.61 1.80
N GLU A 68 12.16 -16.52 1.94
CA GLU A 68 13.24 -16.33 2.90
C GLU A 68 12.72 -15.68 4.19
N GLU A 69 13.23 -16.12 5.34
CA GLU A 69 12.93 -15.49 6.62
C GLU A 69 13.74 -14.21 6.77
N LEU A 70 13.02 -13.10 6.96
CA LEU A 70 13.58 -11.82 7.34
C LEU A 70 13.65 -11.71 8.86
N GLU A 71 14.77 -11.24 9.36
CA GLU A 71 14.83 -10.64 10.70
C GLU A 71 13.80 -9.51 10.80
N ASP A 72 13.29 -9.23 12.01
CA ASP A 72 12.48 -8.03 12.23
C ASP A 72 13.35 -6.78 12.00
N ILE A 73 13.32 -6.27 10.78
CA ILE A 73 14.06 -5.08 10.35
C ILE A 73 13.35 -3.77 10.74
N GLY A 74 12.20 -3.88 11.41
CA GLY A 74 11.47 -2.77 12.00
C GLY A 74 10.28 -2.27 11.20
N PHE A 75 9.92 -1.01 11.47
CA PHE A 75 8.73 -0.35 10.98
C PHE A 75 9.05 1.11 10.67
N VAL A 76 8.39 1.65 9.65
CA VAL A 76 8.49 3.05 9.27
C VAL A 76 7.11 3.60 8.99
N ASP A 77 6.83 4.79 9.52
CA ASP A 77 5.68 5.61 9.20
C ASP A 77 6.13 6.90 8.51
N ILE A 78 5.46 7.24 7.41
CA ILE A 78 5.73 8.37 6.54
C ILE A 78 4.47 9.23 6.48
N ILE A 79 4.48 10.35 7.20
CA ILE A 79 3.38 11.33 7.15
C ILE A 79 3.62 12.31 6.01
N VAL A 80 2.63 12.39 5.11
CA VAL A 80 2.64 13.25 3.93
C VAL A 80 1.84 14.52 4.21
N LYS A 81 2.54 15.62 4.53
CA LYS A 81 1.91 16.94 4.71
C LYS A 81 1.92 17.70 3.40
N LYS A 82 0.72 17.95 2.87
CA LYS A 82 0.50 18.80 1.71
C LYS A 82 0.17 20.20 2.22
N GLY A 83 1.09 21.14 1.97
CA GLY A 83 0.86 22.54 2.35
C GLY A 83 -0.31 23.17 1.60
N ILE A 84 -0.79 24.29 2.13
CA ILE A 84 -1.90 25.06 1.56
C ILE A 84 -1.45 25.61 0.20
N LEU A 85 -2.28 25.42 -0.84
CA LEU A 85 -2.01 25.89 -2.21
C LEU A 85 -0.68 25.37 -2.81
N GLY A 86 -0.15 24.25 -2.32
CA GLY A 86 1.09 23.65 -2.82
C GLY A 86 2.38 24.24 -2.27
N LEU A 87 2.31 25.30 -1.46
CA LEU A 87 3.45 25.88 -0.73
C LEU A 87 3.68 25.09 0.57
N GLY A 88 4.88 24.54 0.75
CA GLY A 88 5.26 23.80 1.96
C GLY A 88 4.83 22.33 1.97
N ARG A 89 5.38 21.52 1.06
CA ARG A 89 5.23 20.05 1.08
C ARG A 89 6.30 19.42 1.97
N LYS A 90 5.88 18.66 2.98
CA LYS A 90 6.78 18.01 3.94
C LYS A 90 6.48 16.52 4.06
N LEU A 91 7.52 15.71 4.10
CA LEU A 91 7.47 14.32 4.52
C LEU A 91 8.05 14.25 5.92
N LEU A 92 7.37 13.59 6.84
CA LEU A 92 7.87 13.31 8.18
C LEU A 92 8.04 11.81 8.27
N LEU A 93 9.29 11.37 8.41
CA LEU A 93 9.62 9.97 8.61
C LEU A 93 9.77 9.70 10.10
N SER A 94 9.16 8.62 10.59
CA SER A 94 9.42 8.08 11.92
C SER A 94 9.52 6.56 11.83
N GLY A 95 10.32 5.93 12.69
CA GLY A 95 10.54 4.49 12.58
C GLY A 95 11.76 4.04 13.35
N LYS A 96 12.06 2.75 13.24
CA LYS A 96 13.23 2.11 13.87
C LYS A 96 13.78 0.98 13.00
N GLY A 97 15.05 0.64 13.22
CA GLY A 97 15.72 -0.48 12.57
C GLY A 97 16.21 -0.18 11.15
N LYS A 98 16.76 -1.20 10.49
CA LYS A 98 17.33 -1.12 9.13
C LYS A 98 16.31 -0.63 8.10
N LEU A 99 15.01 -0.90 8.31
CA LEU A 99 13.96 -0.45 7.42
C LEU A 99 13.85 1.09 7.39
N LYS A 100 14.16 1.78 8.50
CA LYS A 100 14.20 3.25 8.55
C LYS A 100 15.28 3.80 7.64
N ASP A 101 16.49 3.24 7.69
CA ASP A 101 17.62 3.71 6.89
C ASP A 101 17.37 3.51 5.38
N VAL A 102 16.72 2.41 5.02
CA VAL A 102 16.25 2.16 3.65
C VAL A 102 15.17 3.16 3.27
N ALA A 103 14.18 3.39 4.14
CA ALA A 103 13.08 4.30 3.87
C ALA A 103 13.52 5.77 3.75
N ASP A 104 14.51 6.23 4.52
CA ASP A 104 15.07 7.58 4.41
C ASP A 104 15.59 7.83 2.98
N LYS A 105 16.44 6.93 2.45
CA LYS A 105 16.98 7.02 1.08
C LYS A 105 15.88 6.93 0.01
N LEU A 106 14.91 6.04 0.24
CA LEU A 106 13.82 5.79 -0.69
C LEU A 106 12.87 6.99 -0.78
N VAL A 107 12.59 7.65 0.34
CA VAL A 107 11.77 8.86 0.38
C VAL A 107 12.43 10.03 -0.35
N GLU A 108 13.75 10.17 -0.26
CA GLU A 108 14.47 11.17 -1.07
C GLU A 108 14.33 10.89 -2.56
N LYS A 109 14.54 9.64 -2.98
CA LYS A 109 14.44 9.20 -4.39
C LYS A 109 13.02 9.31 -4.94
N LEU A 110 12.00 8.97 -4.15
CA LEU A 110 10.61 8.89 -4.61
C LEU A 110 9.76 10.11 -4.20
N ARG A 111 10.37 11.17 -3.67
CA ARG A 111 9.69 12.34 -3.11
C ARG A 111 8.57 12.88 -3.99
N ASP A 112 8.85 13.12 -5.26
CA ASP A 112 7.88 13.68 -6.20
C ASP A 112 6.75 12.69 -6.53
N LYS A 113 7.08 11.40 -6.65
CA LYS A 113 6.07 10.34 -6.83
C LYS A 113 5.15 10.27 -5.62
N ILE A 114 5.68 10.33 -4.40
CA ILE A 114 4.89 10.36 -3.15
C ILE A 114 3.91 11.54 -3.17
N PHE A 115 4.37 12.76 -3.44
CA PHE A 115 3.51 13.94 -3.49
C PHE A 115 2.52 13.96 -4.66
N SER A 116 2.77 13.20 -5.73
CA SER A 116 1.84 13.04 -6.84
C SER A 116 0.61 12.20 -6.48
N THR A 117 0.68 11.43 -5.39
CA THR A 117 -0.44 10.62 -4.88
C THR A 117 -1.29 11.39 -3.88
N LYS A 118 -2.44 10.81 -3.53
CA LYS A 118 -3.34 11.36 -2.52
C LYS A 118 -3.04 10.87 -1.10
N TYR A 119 -2.01 10.06 -0.88
CA TYR A 119 -1.62 9.61 0.45
C TYR A 119 -1.40 10.78 1.42
N GLU A 120 -1.81 10.53 2.65
CA GLU A 120 -1.55 11.33 3.84
C GLU A 120 -0.60 10.60 4.79
N GLU A 121 -0.56 9.27 4.69
CA GLU A 121 0.27 8.40 5.51
C GLU A 121 0.62 7.14 4.71
N ILE A 122 1.87 6.72 4.81
CA ILE A 122 2.38 5.48 4.23
C ILE A 122 3.17 4.77 5.33
N VAL A 123 2.82 3.53 5.58
CA VAL A 123 3.44 2.67 6.57
C VAL A 123 4.15 1.53 5.85
N LEU A 124 5.42 1.32 6.20
CA LEU A 124 6.24 0.22 5.73
C LEU A 124 6.52 -0.72 6.90
N LYS A 125 6.34 -2.02 6.68
CA LYS A 125 6.63 -3.04 7.70
C LYS A 125 7.03 -4.35 7.07
N THR A 126 7.77 -5.14 7.83
CA THR A 126 7.95 -6.57 7.57
C THR A 126 7.05 -7.40 8.48
N SER A 127 6.70 -8.60 8.05
CA SER A 127 5.93 -9.56 8.83
C SER A 127 6.36 -10.97 8.46
N ASN A 128 6.29 -11.90 9.41
CA ASN A 128 6.39 -13.32 9.08
C ASN A 128 5.20 -13.74 8.22
N LYS A 129 5.42 -14.68 7.31
CA LYS A 129 4.37 -15.24 6.46
C LYS A 129 3.44 -16.10 7.32
N LEU A 130 2.14 -15.87 7.19
CA LEU A 130 1.11 -16.65 7.88
C LEU A 130 0.25 -17.38 6.85
N VAL A 131 -0.06 -18.65 7.12
CA VAL A 131 -0.93 -19.48 6.27
C VAL A 131 -2.08 -20.04 7.09
N LEU A 132 -3.25 -20.17 6.45
CA LEU A 132 -4.41 -20.82 7.05
C LEU A 132 -4.32 -22.33 6.76
N VAL A 133 -4.10 -23.14 7.79
CA VAL A 133 -4.12 -24.61 7.69
C VAL A 133 -5.36 -25.11 8.42
N GLY A 134 -6.37 -25.52 7.66
CA GLY A 134 -7.70 -25.80 8.21
C GLY A 134 -8.39 -24.51 8.66
N LYS A 135 -8.64 -24.37 9.97
CA LYS A 135 -9.21 -23.15 10.60
C LYS A 135 -8.19 -22.40 11.48
N GLU A 136 -6.93 -22.80 11.49
CA GLU A 136 -5.88 -22.20 12.30
C GLU A 136 -4.90 -21.40 11.44
N ILE A 137 -4.52 -20.22 11.91
CA ILE A 137 -3.46 -19.41 11.31
C ILE A 137 -2.12 -19.89 11.88
N LYS A 138 -1.23 -20.38 11.02
CA LYS A 138 0.10 -20.88 11.39
C LYS A 138 1.17 -20.06 10.69
N SER A 139 2.32 -19.92 11.35
CA SER A 139 3.53 -19.40 10.68
C SER A 139 3.93 -20.32 9.54
N SER A 140 4.26 -19.72 8.41
CA SER A 140 4.85 -20.39 7.25
C SER A 140 6.30 -19.96 7.14
N LYS A 141 7.10 -20.76 6.41
CA LYS A 141 8.45 -20.36 6.05
C LYS A 141 8.37 -19.10 5.18
N GLY A 142 9.20 -18.12 5.51
CA GLY A 142 9.33 -16.88 4.75
C GLY A 142 8.69 -15.66 5.40
N SER A 143 8.81 -14.53 4.72
CA SER A 143 8.40 -13.23 5.22
C SER A 143 7.62 -12.42 4.19
N SER A 144 7.14 -11.27 4.60
CA SER A 144 6.40 -10.36 3.75
C SER A 144 6.84 -8.92 4.00
N ILE A 145 7.04 -8.17 2.92
CA ILE A 145 7.17 -6.72 2.95
C ILE A 145 5.81 -6.14 2.64
N ILE A 146 5.34 -5.24 3.48
CA ILE A 146 3.97 -4.70 3.42
C ILE A 146 4.04 -3.18 3.37
N VAL A 147 3.37 -2.61 2.38
CA VAL A 147 3.13 -1.16 2.25
C VAL A 147 1.66 -0.90 2.53
N VAL A 148 1.36 -0.12 3.56
CA VAL A 148 0.00 0.32 3.89
C VAL A 148 -0.09 1.81 3.59
N GLY A 149 -1.09 2.22 2.84
CA GLY A 149 -1.31 3.62 2.49
C GLY A 149 -2.69 4.10 2.92
N ARG A 150 -2.77 5.33 3.42
CA ARG A 150 -4.03 5.96 3.83
C ARG A 150 -4.25 7.27 3.10
N THR A 151 -5.48 7.45 2.59
CA THR A 151 -5.91 8.64 1.85
C THR A 151 -7.37 8.97 2.20
N ARG A 152 -7.71 10.21 2.57
CA ARG A 152 -9.12 10.65 2.61
C ARG A 152 -9.80 10.54 1.24
N VAL A 153 -10.97 9.91 1.19
CA VAL A 153 -11.76 9.71 -0.04
C VAL A 153 -12.08 11.05 -0.72
N PHE A 154 -12.31 12.12 0.06
CA PHE A 154 -12.58 13.46 -0.45
C PHE A 154 -11.49 13.99 -1.41
N TYR A 155 -10.22 13.62 -1.21
CA TYR A 155 -9.12 14.08 -2.08
C TYR A 155 -9.03 13.32 -3.41
N THR A 156 -9.83 12.26 -3.57
CA THR A 156 -9.79 11.33 -4.71
C THR A 156 -10.93 11.62 -5.68
N LEU A 157 -10.96 12.85 -6.22
CA LEU A 157 -11.98 13.30 -7.19
C LEU A 157 -11.90 12.53 -8.52
N THR A 158 -10.76 11.87 -8.80
CA THR A 158 -10.52 11.04 -9.99
C THR A 158 -10.07 9.62 -9.63
N PRO A 159 -10.98 8.79 -9.06
CA PRO A 159 -10.63 7.52 -8.42
C PRO A 159 -9.73 6.60 -9.25
N THR A 160 -10.03 6.41 -10.54
CA THR A 160 -9.23 5.55 -11.41
C THR A 160 -7.76 6.01 -11.50
N SER A 161 -7.52 7.31 -11.71
CA SER A 161 -6.17 7.84 -11.89
C SER A 161 -5.39 7.88 -10.57
N ASP A 162 -6.07 8.23 -9.47
CA ASP A 162 -5.49 8.29 -8.15
C ASP A 162 -5.11 6.89 -7.65
N ILE A 163 -6.01 5.90 -7.82
CA ILE A 163 -5.74 4.50 -7.47
C ILE A 163 -4.58 3.96 -8.31
N LYS A 164 -4.49 4.31 -9.61
CA LYS A 164 -3.35 3.90 -10.45
C LYS A 164 -2.03 4.44 -9.90
N ARG A 165 -1.98 5.71 -9.51
CA ARG A 165 -0.77 6.30 -8.92
C ARG A 165 -0.40 5.65 -7.59
N MET A 166 -1.38 5.35 -6.74
CA MET A 166 -1.18 4.63 -5.47
C MET A 166 -0.62 3.22 -5.71
N LEU A 167 -1.21 2.46 -6.63
CA LEU A 167 -0.76 1.12 -7.01
C LEU A 167 0.70 1.13 -7.47
N LEU A 168 1.04 2.02 -8.41
CA LEU A 168 2.39 2.15 -8.95
C LEU A 168 3.41 2.60 -7.91
N LEU A 169 3.03 3.53 -7.02
CA LEU A 169 3.89 3.97 -5.94
C LEU A 169 4.18 2.81 -4.98
N ASN A 170 3.16 2.03 -4.59
CA ASN A 170 3.36 0.90 -3.68
C ASN A 170 4.24 -0.19 -4.29
N GLU A 171 4.07 -0.49 -5.58
CA GLU A 171 4.94 -1.42 -6.30
C GLU A 171 6.40 -0.93 -6.29
N GLU A 172 6.63 0.36 -6.54
CA GLU A 172 7.97 0.95 -6.49
C GLU A 172 8.57 0.88 -5.07
N PHE A 173 7.79 1.16 -4.02
CA PHE A 173 8.24 0.97 -2.63
C PHE A 173 8.68 -0.47 -2.38
N LEU A 174 7.86 -1.46 -2.75
CA LEU A 174 8.18 -2.87 -2.56
C LEU A 174 9.44 -3.27 -3.33
N LYS A 175 9.56 -2.84 -4.58
CA LYS A 175 10.73 -3.08 -5.43
C LYS A 175 12.01 -2.52 -4.80
N GLU A 176 11.99 -1.25 -4.39
CA GLU A 176 13.16 -0.56 -3.87
C GLU A 176 13.58 -1.07 -2.49
N ILE A 177 12.62 -1.43 -1.62
CA ILE A 177 12.92 -2.08 -0.34
C ILE A 177 13.55 -3.45 -0.59
N TYR A 178 12.95 -4.25 -1.47
CA TYR A 178 13.48 -5.57 -1.83
C TYR A 178 14.91 -5.46 -2.39
N SER A 179 15.13 -4.60 -3.40
CA SER A 179 16.47 -4.39 -3.95
C SER A 179 17.46 -3.92 -2.88
N SER A 180 17.08 -3.02 -1.96
CA SER A 180 17.99 -2.52 -0.93
C SER A 180 18.36 -3.55 0.15
N LEU A 181 17.51 -4.56 0.36
CA LEU A 181 17.75 -5.61 1.35
C LEU A 181 18.50 -6.82 0.77
N TYR A 182 18.42 -7.02 -0.55
CA TYR A 182 18.82 -8.27 -1.20
C TYR A 182 19.76 -8.11 -2.41
N GLN A 183 20.08 -6.88 -2.85
CA GLN A 183 21.04 -6.58 -3.92
C GLN A 183 22.03 -5.50 -3.49
#